data_AF-A0AAU7QBA9-F1
#
_entry.id   AF-A0AAU7QBA9-F1
#
_cell.length_a   1.000
_cell.length_b   1.000
_cell.length_c   1.000
_cell.angle_alpha   90.00
_cell.angle_beta   90.00
_cell.angle_gamma   90.00
#
_symmetry.space_group_name_H-M   'P 1'
#
loop_
_entity.id
_entity.type
_entity.pdbx_description
1 polymer ?
#
loop_
_entity_poly.entity_id
_entity_poly.type
_entity_poly.pdbx_seq_one_letter_code
_entity_poly.pdbx_strand_id
1 'polypeptide(L)'
;MEKNNSCFPVTSVACPVLPLANYELNARILADNAPANGASLNGVHYILTSPVNLPVANRRLEFSVNGSANLIIPTYYTNNSGALDVALTNTVPETVQLNANLADDTSVSTASLLTFTPVGPIPTYELTSRVVQNDAAADGISQNAVEFYLTYGGSGVSGTIIVTDLPTHPPTPRTTGSNGFYTAYITSSNPGSFIASAYLQGDPSVSTSQTITFAPVVTYPVFLGSNRVSVPLGVYFLGIESFFGPLVIKAGHRYSIRGIPTSNLIFNRCPYGYTFEEADQVCGMDVILDFTLLTNSLTPVIALSSGVGENLHSEGYYFNDFTAQVFTVDVYDEGPA
;
A
#
# COMPACT_ATOMS: atom_id res chain seq x y z
N MET A 1 20.44 -38.65 88.05
CA MET A 1 20.59 -37.40 87.27
C MET A 1 21.69 -37.61 86.26
N GLU A 2 21.46 -37.09 85.06
CA GLU A 2 21.84 -37.59 83.72
C GLU A 2 23.26 -38.14 83.53
N LYS A 3 23.34 -39.29 82.84
CA LYS A 3 24.58 -39.89 82.33
C LYS A 3 24.58 -39.85 80.80
N ASN A 4 25.66 -39.31 80.25
CA ASN A 4 26.19 -39.50 78.90
C ASN A 4 25.95 -40.93 78.36
N ASN A 5 25.78 -41.08 77.05
CA ASN A 5 26.34 -42.21 76.32
C ASN A 5 26.65 -41.86 74.86
N SER A 6 27.94 -41.70 74.59
CA SER A 6 28.59 -41.91 73.29
C SER A 6 28.45 -43.37 72.85
N CYS A 7 28.23 -43.63 71.56
CA CYS A 7 28.17 -44.99 71.02
C CYS A 7 29.39 -45.30 70.16
N PHE A 8 30.17 -46.33 70.54
CA PHE A 8 30.83 -47.39 69.74
C PHE A 8 31.61 -48.34 70.69
N PRO A 9 31.87 -49.64 70.40
CA PRO A 9 31.48 -50.45 69.22
C PRO A 9 30.98 -51.91 69.51
N VAL A 10 30.64 -52.61 68.40
CA VAL A 10 30.51 -54.06 68.09
C VAL A 10 29.32 -54.93 68.59
N THR A 11 28.63 -55.47 67.58
CA THR A 11 27.77 -56.68 67.51
C THR A 11 26.30 -56.61 68.00
N SER A 12 25.42 -56.98 67.07
CA SER A 12 23.99 -57.34 67.19
C SER A 12 22.93 -56.22 67.14
N VAL A 13 22.28 -56.19 65.97
CA VAL A 13 20.84 -56.05 65.68
C VAL A 13 20.05 -54.92 66.35
N ALA A 14 19.67 -53.98 65.48
CA ALA A 14 18.50 -53.09 65.52
C ALA A 14 18.42 -52.05 66.66
N CYS A 15 18.89 -50.84 66.36
CA CYS A 15 18.12 -49.65 66.75
C CYS A 15 16.67 -49.80 66.24
N PRO A 16 15.65 -49.37 66.99
CA PRO A 16 14.28 -49.42 66.49
C PRO A 16 14.16 -48.52 65.26
N VAL A 17 14.06 -49.14 64.08
CA VAL A 17 13.41 -48.52 62.94
C VAL A 17 11.98 -48.26 63.35
N LEU A 18 11.62 -46.99 63.54
CA LEU A 18 10.23 -46.58 63.67
C LEU A 18 9.48 -47.10 62.43
N PRO A 19 8.41 -47.90 62.59
CA PRO A 19 7.69 -48.45 61.45
C PRO A 19 6.95 -47.33 60.70
N LEU A 20 7.19 -47.28 59.39
CA LEU A 20 6.34 -46.81 58.27
C LEU A 20 5.33 -45.68 58.59
N ALA A 21 5.64 -44.44 58.22
CA ALA A 21 5.40 -43.89 56.87
C ALA A 21 3.93 -43.49 56.65
N ASN A 22 3.62 -42.26 57.03
CA ASN A 22 2.47 -41.48 56.54
C ASN A 22 2.99 -40.05 56.26
N TYR A 23 4.07 -39.93 55.47
CA TYR A 23 4.50 -38.61 55.03
C TYR A 23 3.44 -38.04 54.07
N GLU A 24 3.26 -36.74 54.10
CA GLU A 24 2.38 -36.05 53.18
C GLU A 24 3.23 -35.10 52.32
N LEU A 25 3.09 -35.21 51.00
CA LEU A 25 3.75 -34.33 50.05
C LEU A 25 2.71 -33.39 49.44
N ASN A 26 2.76 -32.14 49.87
CA ASN A 26 1.89 -31.09 49.38
C ASN A 26 2.58 -30.28 48.28
N ALA A 27 1.83 -29.87 47.26
CA ALA A 27 2.31 -29.03 46.17
C ALA A 27 1.48 -27.74 46.08
N ARG A 28 2.16 -26.64 45.79
CA ARG A 28 1.56 -25.33 45.52
C ARG A 28 2.17 -24.75 44.26
N ILE A 29 1.35 -24.38 43.30
CA ILE A 29 1.79 -23.67 42.10
C ILE A 29 2.32 -22.28 42.48
N LEU A 30 3.56 -21.96 42.09
CA LEU A 30 4.18 -20.65 42.25
C LEU A 30 3.96 -19.77 41.02
N ALA A 31 4.04 -20.37 39.83
CA ALA A 31 3.84 -19.70 38.55
C ALA A 31 3.25 -20.70 37.54
N ASP A 32 2.29 -20.23 36.74
CA ASP A 32 1.62 -20.99 35.70
C ASP A 32 1.29 -20.09 34.50
N ASN A 33 0.94 -20.69 33.36
CA ASN A 33 0.60 -20.01 32.10
C ASN A 33 1.77 -19.23 31.46
N ALA A 34 3.01 -19.61 31.75
CA ALA A 34 4.19 -19.03 31.11
C ALA A 34 4.14 -19.22 29.58
N PRO A 35 4.56 -18.22 28.77
CA PRO A 35 4.67 -18.40 27.33
C PRO A 35 5.74 -19.44 27.00
N ALA A 36 5.47 -20.28 25.99
CA ALA A 36 6.36 -21.35 25.53
C ALA A 36 7.56 -20.82 24.70
N ASN A 37 8.33 -19.87 25.26
CA ASN A 37 9.46 -19.22 24.60
C ASN A 37 10.83 -19.83 25.00
N GLY A 38 10.84 -20.94 25.73
CA GLY A 38 12.05 -21.62 26.22
C GLY A 38 12.76 -20.93 27.39
N ALA A 39 12.32 -19.74 27.81
CA ALA A 39 12.96 -18.95 28.87
C ALA A 39 12.04 -18.63 30.06
N SER A 40 10.74 -18.45 29.82
CA SER A 40 9.74 -18.17 30.86
C SER A 40 9.44 -19.41 31.69
N LEU A 41 9.28 -19.20 33.00
CA LEU A 41 9.19 -20.26 33.99
C LEU A 41 7.75 -20.47 34.48
N ASN A 42 7.33 -21.73 34.46
CA ASN A 42 6.32 -22.21 35.40
C ASN A 42 7.05 -22.78 36.64
N GLY A 43 6.39 -22.84 37.79
CA GLY A 43 7.04 -23.30 39.01
C GLY A 43 6.08 -23.87 40.06
N VAL A 44 6.59 -24.80 40.86
CA VAL A 44 5.86 -25.50 41.92
C VAL A 44 6.71 -25.54 43.18
N HIS A 45 6.09 -25.24 44.31
CA HIS A 45 6.63 -25.35 45.65
C HIS A 45 6.10 -26.63 46.30
N TYR A 46 7.01 -27.50 46.74
CA TYR A 46 6.69 -28.73 47.46
C TYR A 46 7.00 -28.60 48.94
N ILE A 47 6.17 -29.18 49.80
CA ILE A 47 6.41 -29.30 51.24
C ILE A 47 6.16 -30.76 51.66
N LEU A 48 7.16 -31.38 52.29
CA LEU A 48 7.08 -32.71 52.87
C LEU A 48 6.86 -32.61 54.39
N THR A 49 5.77 -33.17 54.89
CA THR A 49 5.42 -33.20 56.31
C THR A 49 5.31 -34.62 56.84
N SER A 50 5.60 -34.78 58.13
CA SER A 50 5.39 -36.01 58.90
C SER A 50 3.91 -36.14 59.32
N PRO A 51 3.49 -37.30 59.87
CA PRO A 51 2.09 -37.53 60.27
C PRO A 51 1.60 -36.60 61.39
N VAL A 52 2.53 -35.92 62.07
CA VAL A 52 2.26 -34.92 63.11
C VAL A 52 2.46 -33.47 62.61
N ASN A 53 2.43 -33.28 61.28
CA ASN A 53 2.55 -31.99 60.59
C ASN A 53 3.87 -31.24 60.80
N LEU A 54 4.95 -31.94 61.17
CA LEU A 54 6.28 -31.36 61.25
C LEU A 54 7.00 -31.48 59.89
N PRO A 55 7.73 -30.44 59.44
CA PRO A 55 8.48 -30.47 58.19
C PRO A 55 9.60 -31.51 58.22
N VAL A 56 9.84 -32.18 57.09
CA VAL A 56 10.82 -33.26 56.98
C VAL A 56 11.93 -32.88 56.01
N ALA A 57 13.10 -32.56 56.56
CA ALA A 57 14.28 -32.15 55.82
C ALA A 57 15.10 -33.31 55.26
N ASN A 58 15.98 -33.00 54.30
CA ASN A 58 16.99 -33.90 53.72
C ASN A 58 16.40 -35.18 53.11
N ARG A 59 15.18 -35.10 52.56
CA ARG A 59 14.54 -36.21 51.86
C ARG A 59 14.52 -35.97 50.37
N ARG A 60 14.86 -37.02 49.62
CA ARG A 60 14.98 -36.94 48.16
C ARG A 60 13.60 -37.08 47.52
N LEU A 61 13.22 -36.12 46.71
CA LEU A 61 12.08 -36.19 45.80
C LEU A 61 12.56 -36.57 44.40
N GLU A 62 11.78 -37.39 43.71
CA GLU A 62 11.94 -37.71 42.30
C GLU A 62 10.84 -37.04 41.50
N PHE A 63 11.19 -36.63 40.27
CA PHE A 63 10.30 -35.87 39.42
C PHE A 63 10.22 -36.51 38.04
N SER A 64 9.01 -36.52 37.48
CA SER A 64 8.78 -36.82 36.06
C SER A 64 7.81 -35.82 35.47
N VAL A 65 8.04 -35.44 34.22
CA VAL A 65 7.22 -34.52 33.45
C VAL A 65 6.72 -35.25 32.22
N ASN A 66 5.42 -35.16 31.95
CA ASN A 66 4.89 -35.56 30.64
C ASN A 66 5.06 -34.40 29.63
N GLY A 67 5.04 -34.72 28.33
CA GLY A 67 5.24 -33.71 27.29
C GLY A 67 6.70 -33.33 27.10
N SER A 68 6.96 -32.11 26.64
CA SER A 68 8.28 -31.64 26.21
C SER A 68 8.91 -30.57 27.11
N ALA A 69 8.28 -30.23 28.24
CA ALA A 69 8.82 -29.26 29.18
C ALA A 69 10.13 -29.75 29.82
N ASN A 70 11.09 -28.84 29.93
CA ASN A 70 12.38 -29.07 30.57
C ASN A 70 12.32 -28.69 32.04
N LEU A 71 12.74 -29.62 32.89
CA LEU A 71 12.77 -29.47 34.34
C LEU A 71 14.04 -28.73 34.79
N ILE A 72 13.89 -27.71 35.62
CA ILE A 72 14.98 -26.94 36.22
C ILE A 72 14.91 -27.12 37.75
N ILE A 73 15.82 -27.92 38.28
CA ILE A 73 15.88 -28.26 39.71
C ILE A 73 17.28 -28.00 40.25
N PRO A 74 17.43 -27.13 41.27
CA PRO A 74 18.73 -26.86 41.88
C PRO A 74 19.20 -28.01 42.82
N THR A 75 18.28 -28.74 43.43
CA THR A 75 18.55 -29.90 44.29
C THR A 75 17.35 -30.83 44.36
N TYR A 76 17.56 -32.13 44.56
CA TYR A 76 16.47 -33.10 44.74
C TYR A 76 16.06 -33.29 46.21
N TYR A 77 16.68 -32.58 47.15
CA TYR A 77 16.48 -32.78 48.58
C TYR A 77 15.69 -31.63 49.23
N THR A 78 14.72 -31.98 50.09
CA THR A 78 14.00 -31.00 50.89
C THR A 78 14.94 -30.28 51.86
N ASN A 79 14.74 -28.96 52.01
CA ASN A 79 15.52 -28.13 52.93
C ASN A 79 15.07 -28.33 54.40
N ASN A 80 15.65 -27.56 55.33
CA ASN A 80 15.31 -27.62 56.77
C ASN A 80 13.83 -27.33 57.10
N SER A 81 13.11 -26.67 56.19
CA SER A 81 11.66 -26.42 56.29
C SER A 81 10.83 -27.50 55.60
N GLY A 82 11.44 -28.61 55.17
CA GLY A 82 10.78 -29.66 54.42
C GLY A 82 10.40 -29.27 53.00
N ALA A 83 10.93 -28.14 52.50
CA ALA A 83 10.49 -27.54 51.25
C ALA A 83 11.45 -27.79 50.08
N LEU A 84 10.91 -27.81 48.86
CA LEU A 84 11.68 -27.86 47.62
C LEU A 84 10.94 -27.12 46.49
N ASP A 85 11.65 -26.23 45.79
CA ASP A 85 11.12 -25.51 44.63
C ASP A 85 11.60 -26.15 43.32
N VAL A 86 10.69 -26.23 42.36
CA VAL A 86 10.94 -26.75 41.01
C VAL A 86 10.43 -25.76 39.98
N ALA A 87 11.22 -25.53 38.93
CA ALA A 87 10.83 -24.71 37.80
C ALA A 87 10.83 -25.51 36.50
N LEU A 88 10.06 -25.05 35.51
CA LEU A 88 9.97 -25.66 34.18
C LEU A 88 10.04 -24.58 33.10
N THR A 89 10.73 -24.87 32.00
CA THR A 89 10.65 -24.12 30.74
C THR A 89 10.07 -25.01 29.64
N ASN A 90 9.49 -24.40 28.60
CA ASN A 90 9.06 -25.14 27.42
C ASN A 90 9.14 -24.26 26.17
N THR A 91 9.39 -24.89 25.01
CA THR A 91 9.31 -24.25 23.68
C THR A 91 8.04 -24.65 22.91
N VAL A 92 7.28 -25.61 23.43
CA VAL A 92 6.01 -26.06 22.86
C VAL A 92 4.86 -25.60 23.75
N PRO A 93 3.83 -24.92 23.21
CA PRO A 93 2.61 -24.63 23.94
C PRO A 93 1.84 -25.93 24.23
N GLU A 94 1.73 -26.29 25.49
CA GLU A 94 1.04 -27.49 25.95
C GLU A 94 0.74 -27.41 27.45
N THR A 95 -0.14 -28.28 27.95
CA THR A 95 -0.29 -28.52 29.39
C THR A 95 0.52 -29.76 29.77
N VAL A 96 1.45 -29.58 30.70
CA VAL A 96 2.29 -30.66 31.25
C VAL A 96 1.85 -31.02 32.67
N GLN A 97 2.05 -32.29 33.04
CA GLN A 97 1.87 -32.85 34.37
C GLN A 97 3.23 -33.13 34.96
N LEU A 98 3.56 -32.41 36.03
CA LEU A 98 4.72 -32.64 36.87
C LEU A 98 4.32 -33.57 38.02
N ASN A 99 4.83 -34.79 38.00
CA ASN A 99 4.68 -35.74 39.09
C ASN A 99 5.90 -35.65 40.01
N ALA A 100 5.65 -35.64 41.31
CA ALA A 100 6.68 -35.70 42.34
C ALA A 100 6.39 -36.86 43.28
N ASN A 101 7.39 -37.68 43.60
CA ASN A 101 7.28 -38.74 44.58
C ASN A 101 8.48 -38.74 45.52
N LEU A 102 8.26 -39.20 46.75
CA LEU A 102 9.33 -39.46 47.69
C LEU A 102 10.13 -40.70 47.22
N ALA A 103 11.46 -40.59 47.15
CA ALA A 103 12.29 -41.60 46.48
C ALA A 103 12.30 -42.96 47.20
N ASP A 104 12.21 -42.95 48.53
CA ASP A 104 12.22 -44.13 49.38
C ASP A 104 10.82 -44.59 49.82
N ASP A 105 9.77 -43.88 49.40
CA ASP A 105 8.38 -44.25 49.58
C ASP A 105 7.49 -43.64 48.48
N THR A 106 7.37 -44.35 47.36
CA THR A 106 6.62 -43.87 46.19
C THR A 106 5.12 -43.76 46.43
N SER A 107 4.59 -44.27 47.55
CA SER A 107 3.18 -44.07 47.92
C SER A 107 2.91 -42.61 48.30
N VAL A 108 3.94 -41.88 48.71
CA VAL A 108 3.93 -40.44 48.98
C VAL A 108 4.24 -39.70 47.69
N SER A 109 3.20 -39.31 46.98
CA SER A 109 3.31 -38.62 45.69
C SER A 109 2.23 -37.57 45.50
N THR A 110 2.50 -36.63 44.60
CA THR A 110 1.53 -35.63 44.16
C THR A 110 1.81 -35.23 42.72
N ALA A 111 0.81 -34.64 42.06
CA ALA A 111 0.91 -34.20 40.68
C ALA A 111 0.41 -32.76 40.56
N SER A 112 1.06 -31.99 39.68
CA SER A 112 0.71 -30.61 39.37
C SER A 112 0.57 -30.44 37.85
N LEU A 113 -0.53 -29.83 37.41
CA LEU A 113 -0.73 -29.46 36.01
C LEU A 113 -0.25 -28.02 35.81
N LEU A 114 0.56 -27.81 34.78
CA LEU A 114 1.13 -26.52 34.40
C LEU A 114 0.91 -26.30 32.91
N THR A 115 0.42 -25.14 32.53
CA THR A 115 0.13 -24.78 31.14
C THR A 115 1.20 -23.84 30.61
N PHE A 116 1.74 -24.14 29.43
CA PHE A 116 2.55 -23.23 28.64
C PHE A 116 1.69 -22.65 27.53
N THR A 117 1.64 -21.31 27.44
CA THR A 117 0.79 -20.61 26.48
C THR A 117 1.52 -20.37 25.16
N PRO A 118 0.80 -20.27 24.03
CA PRO A 118 1.40 -19.91 22.76
C PRO A 118 2.17 -18.59 22.84
N VAL A 119 3.38 -18.57 22.29
CA VAL A 119 4.04 -17.30 21.98
C VAL A 119 3.27 -16.72 20.79
N GLY A 120 2.75 -15.50 20.94
CA GLY A 120 2.10 -14.80 19.83
C GLY A 120 3.02 -14.71 18.60
N PRO A 121 2.47 -14.39 17.41
CA PRO A 121 3.30 -14.23 16.22
C PRO A 121 4.43 -13.24 16.50
N ILE A 122 5.66 -13.63 16.14
CA ILE A 122 6.80 -12.73 16.22
C ILE A 122 6.46 -11.54 15.31
N PRO A 123 6.51 -10.29 15.79
CA PRO A 123 6.19 -9.15 14.97
C PRO A 123 7.16 -9.10 13.77
N THR A 124 6.59 -9.06 12.57
CA THR A 124 7.31 -8.95 11.30
C THR A 124 7.05 -7.60 10.67
N TYR A 125 7.96 -7.17 9.80
CA TYR A 125 7.70 -6.02 8.93
C TYR A 125 6.75 -6.41 7.81
N GLU A 126 5.87 -5.50 7.45
CA GLU A 126 5.02 -5.59 6.25
C GLU A 126 5.01 -4.23 5.57
N LEU A 127 5.16 -4.21 4.25
CA LEU A 127 5.10 -3.01 3.43
C LEU A 127 3.99 -3.18 2.41
N THR A 128 3.00 -2.30 2.45
CA THR A 128 1.90 -2.25 1.49
C THR A 128 1.91 -0.92 0.74
N SER A 129 1.20 -0.86 -0.37
CA SER A 129 1.09 0.36 -1.16
C SER A 129 -0.30 0.52 -1.77
N ARG A 130 -0.71 1.76 -2.02
CA ARG A 130 -1.91 2.10 -2.79
C ARG A 130 -1.70 3.33 -3.65
N VAL A 131 -2.39 3.38 -4.78
CA VAL A 131 -2.44 4.59 -5.62
C VAL A 131 -3.45 5.57 -5.02
N VAL A 132 -3.00 6.79 -4.73
CA VAL A 132 -3.82 7.89 -4.17
C VAL A 132 -4.28 8.84 -5.28
N GLN A 133 -3.43 9.07 -6.28
CA GLN A 133 -3.72 9.89 -7.44
C GLN A 133 -3.12 9.23 -8.67
N ASN A 134 -3.91 9.10 -9.73
CA ASN A 134 -3.53 8.45 -10.98
C ASN A 134 -3.95 9.29 -12.20
N ASP A 135 -3.47 8.89 -13.39
CA ASP A 135 -3.87 9.44 -14.69
C ASP A 135 -3.52 10.92 -14.86
N ALA A 136 -2.49 11.40 -14.15
CA ALA A 136 -1.93 12.73 -14.33
C ALA A 136 -1.42 12.93 -15.77
N ALA A 137 -1.46 14.18 -16.26
CA ALA A 137 -0.92 14.51 -17.57
C ALA A 137 0.60 14.28 -17.63
N ALA A 138 1.11 13.77 -18.74
CA ALA A 138 2.53 13.53 -18.99
C ALA A 138 3.28 14.82 -19.38
N ASP A 139 3.08 15.90 -18.62
CA ASP A 139 3.63 17.24 -18.88
C ASP A 139 4.92 17.55 -18.09
N GLY A 140 5.40 16.58 -17.31
CA GLY A 140 6.56 16.75 -16.41
C GLY A 140 6.27 17.57 -15.14
N ILE A 141 5.01 17.95 -14.89
CA ILE A 141 4.60 18.82 -13.77
C ILE A 141 3.47 18.15 -12.96
N SER A 142 2.45 17.63 -13.64
CA SER A 142 1.31 16.94 -13.08
C SER A 142 1.75 15.65 -12.38
N GLN A 143 1.18 15.41 -11.19
CA GLN A 143 1.64 14.36 -10.28
C GLN A 143 0.65 13.21 -10.16
N ASN A 144 1.18 12.00 -10.25
CA ASN A 144 0.59 10.83 -9.64
C ASN A 144 1.09 10.71 -8.19
N ALA A 145 0.33 10.03 -7.35
CA ALA A 145 0.70 9.80 -5.95
C ALA A 145 0.51 8.34 -5.55
N VAL A 146 1.56 7.74 -5.00
CA VAL A 146 1.53 6.39 -4.42
C VAL A 146 1.87 6.49 -2.95
N GLU A 147 1.00 5.98 -2.09
CA GLU A 147 1.23 5.91 -0.66
C GLU A 147 1.73 4.52 -0.27
N PHE A 148 2.82 4.48 0.48
CA PHE A 148 3.42 3.30 1.06
C PHE A 148 3.13 3.27 2.56
N TYR A 149 2.85 2.09 3.10
CA TYR A 149 2.56 1.88 4.51
C TYR A 149 3.42 0.75 5.07
N LEU A 150 4.37 1.11 5.94
CA LEU A 150 5.26 0.19 6.65
C LEU A 150 4.71 -0.08 8.06
N THR A 151 4.53 -1.36 8.38
CA THR A 151 4.13 -1.79 9.72
C THR A 151 5.12 -2.78 10.32
N TYR A 152 5.13 -2.87 11.65
CA TYR A 152 5.81 -3.91 12.41
C TYR A 152 4.82 -4.48 13.43
N GLY A 153 4.50 -5.77 13.32
CA GLY A 153 3.46 -6.40 14.15
C GLY A 153 2.08 -5.74 14.00
N GLY A 154 1.77 -5.24 12.80
CA GLY A 154 0.49 -4.59 12.47
C GLY A 154 0.38 -3.10 12.86
N SER A 155 1.39 -2.53 13.54
CA SER A 155 1.42 -1.11 13.88
C SER A 155 2.30 -0.34 12.91
N GLY A 156 1.87 0.85 12.47
CA GLY A 156 2.68 1.73 11.61
C GLY A 156 3.99 2.13 12.29
N VAL A 157 5.10 2.08 11.54
CA VAL A 157 6.44 2.40 12.06
C VAL A 157 7.26 3.26 11.10
N SER A 158 8.14 4.07 11.67
CA SER A 158 9.17 4.77 10.91
C SER A 158 10.26 3.81 10.48
N GLY A 159 10.58 3.78 9.20
CA GLY A 159 11.65 2.96 8.64
C GLY A 159 12.11 3.47 7.28
N THR A 160 13.34 3.14 6.89
CA THR A 160 13.89 3.53 5.59
C THR A 160 13.48 2.51 4.52
N ILE A 161 12.69 2.96 3.57
CA ILE A 161 12.33 2.21 2.36
C ILE A 161 13.10 2.77 1.17
N ILE A 162 13.40 1.92 0.19
CA ILE A 162 13.98 2.33 -1.08
C ILE A 162 12.87 2.37 -2.12
N VAL A 163 12.58 3.56 -2.65
CA VAL A 163 11.52 3.79 -3.63
C VAL A 163 12.11 3.84 -5.05
N THR A 164 11.47 3.12 -5.97
CA THR A 164 11.77 3.14 -7.41
C THR A 164 10.47 3.47 -8.15
N ASP A 165 10.37 4.66 -8.73
CA ASP A 165 9.13 5.23 -9.28
C ASP A 165 9.05 5.16 -10.82
N LEU A 166 10.13 5.51 -11.53
CA LEU A 166 10.24 5.43 -12.98
C LEU A 166 11.53 4.72 -13.40
N PRO A 167 11.58 4.05 -14.57
CA PRO A 167 12.78 3.34 -15.04
C PRO A 167 14.03 4.21 -15.18
N THR A 168 13.86 5.52 -15.41
CA THR A 168 14.94 6.50 -15.57
C THR A 168 15.38 7.13 -14.27
N HIS A 169 14.62 6.96 -13.18
CA HIS A 169 14.96 7.50 -11.88
C HIS A 169 15.78 6.49 -11.07
N PRO A 170 16.88 6.91 -10.42
CA PRO A 170 17.61 6.04 -9.53
C PRO A 170 16.75 5.69 -8.30
N PRO A 171 16.85 4.47 -7.75
CA PRO A 171 16.20 4.13 -6.49
C PRO A 171 16.65 5.10 -5.38
N THR A 172 15.69 5.66 -4.64
CA THR A 172 15.99 6.66 -3.59
C THR A 172 15.52 6.20 -2.21
N PRO A 173 16.35 6.37 -1.17
CA PRO A 173 15.91 6.12 0.20
C PRO A 173 14.90 7.18 0.64
N ARG A 174 13.86 6.73 1.31
CA ARG A 174 12.78 7.52 1.91
C ARG A 174 12.43 6.94 3.28
N THR A 175 11.94 7.78 4.18
CA THR A 175 11.60 7.37 5.54
C THR A 175 10.10 7.48 5.73
N THR A 176 9.45 6.40 6.17
CA THR A 176 8.05 6.45 6.60
C THR A 176 7.91 7.25 7.88
N GLY A 177 6.78 7.92 8.05
CA GLY A 177 6.46 8.63 9.29
C GLY A 177 6.32 7.67 10.49
N SER A 178 6.20 8.24 11.69
CA SER A 178 5.91 7.46 12.90
C SER A 178 4.57 6.71 12.85
N ASN A 179 3.68 7.13 11.95
CA ASN A 179 2.42 6.47 11.64
C ASN A 179 2.54 5.39 10.55
N GLY A 180 3.74 5.11 10.04
CA GLY A 180 4.00 4.11 9.01
C GLY A 180 3.88 4.58 7.57
N PHE A 181 3.41 5.80 7.32
CA PHE A 181 3.08 6.24 5.95
C PHE A 181 4.20 7.05 5.29
N TYR A 182 4.34 6.88 3.98
CA TYR A 182 5.11 7.77 3.10
C TYR A 182 4.40 7.90 1.75
N THR A 183 4.17 9.12 1.27
CA THR A 183 3.57 9.37 -0.04
C THR A 183 4.63 9.81 -1.03
N ALA A 184 4.80 9.05 -2.11
CA ALA A 184 5.61 9.43 -3.25
C ALA A 184 4.77 10.20 -4.27
N TYR A 185 5.20 11.42 -4.58
CA TYR A 185 4.67 12.21 -5.69
C TYR A 185 5.58 12.03 -6.90
N ILE A 186 5.00 11.64 -8.03
CA ILE A 186 5.73 11.19 -9.21
C ILE A 186 5.23 11.99 -10.42
N THR A 187 6.15 12.57 -11.18
CA THR A 187 5.87 13.31 -12.43
C THR A 187 6.54 12.62 -13.61
N SER A 188 5.96 12.70 -14.80
CA SER A 188 6.56 12.16 -16.03
C SER A 188 6.27 13.07 -17.22
N SER A 189 7.22 13.19 -18.15
CA SER A 189 7.02 13.77 -19.49
C SER A 189 6.61 12.74 -20.54
N ASN A 190 6.57 11.46 -20.15
CA ASN A 190 6.33 10.34 -21.03
C ASN A 190 4.98 9.70 -20.67
N PRO A 191 4.01 9.65 -21.59
CA PRO A 191 2.74 8.98 -21.33
C PRO A 191 2.90 7.47 -21.29
N GLY A 192 1.93 6.81 -20.64
CA GLY A 192 1.89 5.36 -20.51
C GLY A 192 1.91 4.90 -19.05
N SER A 193 2.02 3.58 -18.86
CA SER A 193 1.99 2.95 -17.55
C SER A 193 3.40 2.64 -17.03
N PHE A 194 3.63 2.93 -15.75
CA PHE A 194 4.89 2.74 -15.05
C PHE A 194 4.65 1.99 -13.74
N ILE A 195 5.68 1.30 -13.25
CA ILE A 195 5.62 0.57 -11.98
C ILE A 195 6.38 1.37 -10.93
N ALA A 196 5.64 1.87 -9.93
CA ALA A 196 6.21 2.41 -8.72
C ALA A 196 6.32 1.30 -7.67
N SER A 197 7.51 1.08 -7.13
CA SER A 197 7.79 0.01 -6.18
C SER A 197 8.62 0.52 -5.01
N ALA A 198 8.54 -0.21 -3.89
CA ALA A 198 9.41 0.05 -2.75
C ALA A 198 9.75 -1.25 -2.02
N TYR A 199 10.92 -1.25 -1.35
CA TYR A 199 11.32 -2.32 -0.44
C TYR A 199 11.96 -1.75 0.83
N LEU A 200 11.89 -2.48 1.93
CA LEU A 200 12.53 -2.08 3.19
C LEU A 200 14.05 -2.25 3.09
N GLN A 201 14.82 -1.20 3.42
CA GLN A 201 16.28 -1.21 3.23
C GLN A 201 17.00 -2.32 4.02
N GLY A 202 16.55 -2.59 5.24
CA GLY A 202 17.12 -3.63 6.11
C GLY A 202 16.66 -5.05 5.80
N ASP A 203 15.57 -5.20 5.05
CA ASP A 203 15.02 -6.49 4.63
C ASP A 203 14.29 -6.33 3.28
N PRO A 204 15.03 -6.47 2.15
CA PRO A 204 14.45 -6.29 0.82
C PRO A 204 13.36 -7.29 0.45
N SER A 205 13.17 -8.38 1.21
CA SER A 205 12.06 -9.31 0.99
C SER A 205 10.70 -8.66 1.28
N VAL A 206 10.69 -7.65 2.15
CA VAL A 206 9.53 -6.81 2.45
C VAL A 206 9.42 -5.73 1.37
N SER A 207 8.62 -6.02 0.35
CA SER A 207 8.48 -5.17 -0.84
C SER A 207 7.05 -5.10 -1.37
N THR A 208 6.76 -4.08 -2.16
CA THR A 208 5.45 -3.84 -2.77
C THR A 208 5.59 -3.04 -4.07
N SER A 209 4.57 -3.11 -4.93
CA SER A 209 4.53 -2.35 -6.18
C SER A 209 3.10 -1.97 -6.58
N GLN A 210 3.00 -0.87 -7.33
CA GLN A 210 1.78 -0.36 -7.94
C GLN A 210 2.04 0.09 -9.37
N THR A 211 1.03 -0.06 -10.21
CA THR A 211 1.03 0.51 -11.56
C THR A 211 0.37 1.88 -11.50
N ILE A 212 1.06 2.89 -12.03
CA ILE A 212 0.51 4.23 -12.26
C ILE A 212 0.52 4.54 -13.76
N THR A 213 -0.39 5.40 -14.20
CA THR A 213 -0.52 5.76 -15.62
C THR A 213 -0.45 7.28 -15.77
N PHE A 214 0.30 7.74 -16.78
CA PHE A 214 0.31 9.14 -17.20
C PHE A 214 -0.43 9.29 -18.53
N ALA A 215 -1.39 10.22 -18.56
CA ALA A 215 -2.15 10.53 -19.76
C ALA A 215 -1.31 11.35 -20.75
N PRO A 216 -1.42 11.12 -22.08
CA PRO A 216 -0.73 11.93 -23.07
C PRO A 216 -1.16 13.40 -22.97
N VAL A 217 -0.18 14.30 -23.03
CA VAL A 217 -0.44 15.73 -23.19
C VAL A 217 -0.81 15.98 -24.64
N VAL A 218 -2.02 16.47 -24.88
CA VAL A 218 -2.42 16.94 -26.21
C VAL A 218 -1.84 18.34 -26.39
N THR A 219 -0.91 18.49 -27.32
CA THR A 219 -0.39 19.80 -27.73
C THR A 219 -1.22 20.35 -28.88
N TYR A 220 -1.74 21.56 -28.73
CA TYR A 220 -2.48 22.28 -29.77
C TYR A 220 -1.55 23.21 -30.57
N PRO A 221 -1.83 23.47 -31.87
CA PRO A 221 -2.96 22.93 -32.63
C PRO A 221 -2.81 21.45 -33.04
N VAL A 222 -3.92 20.71 -33.05
CA VAL A 222 -4.00 19.32 -33.55
C VAL A 222 -4.61 19.33 -34.95
N PHE A 223 -3.87 18.84 -35.94
CA PHE A 223 -4.40 18.67 -37.30
C PHE A 223 -5.45 17.55 -37.32
N LEU A 224 -6.68 17.88 -37.71
CA LEU A 224 -7.79 16.94 -37.78
C LEU A 224 -7.94 16.28 -39.14
N GLY A 225 -7.55 16.97 -40.21
CA GLY A 225 -7.61 16.46 -41.57
C GLY A 225 -7.82 17.54 -42.61
N SER A 226 -7.75 17.13 -43.87
CA SER A 226 -8.02 17.99 -45.03
C SER A 226 -9.38 17.65 -45.64
N ASN A 227 -10.21 18.67 -45.88
CA ASN A 227 -11.51 18.51 -46.53
C ASN A 227 -11.51 19.15 -47.91
N ARG A 228 -12.09 18.45 -48.89
CA ARG A 228 -12.36 19.01 -50.22
C ARG A 228 -13.69 19.72 -50.21
N VAL A 229 -13.67 21.01 -50.53
CA VAL A 229 -14.84 21.86 -50.59
C VAL A 229 -15.10 22.19 -52.05
N SER A 230 -16.33 21.92 -52.51
CA SER A 230 -16.77 22.19 -53.87
C SER A 230 -17.78 23.33 -53.85
N VAL A 231 -17.51 24.38 -54.62
CA VAL A 231 -18.41 25.51 -54.82
C VAL A 231 -19.09 25.34 -56.18
N PRO A 232 -20.41 25.05 -56.24
CA PRO A 232 -21.14 25.01 -57.50
C PRO A 232 -21.20 26.39 -58.17
N LEU A 233 -21.42 26.38 -59.48
CA LEU A 233 -21.60 27.62 -60.25
C LEU A 233 -22.77 28.46 -59.70
N GLY A 234 -22.53 29.75 -59.44
CA GLY A 234 -23.56 30.68 -58.98
C GLY A 234 -23.89 30.60 -57.49
N VAL A 235 -23.07 29.92 -56.70
CA VAL A 235 -23.16 29.92 -55.22
C VAL A 235 -22.22 30.98 -54.66
N TYR A 236 -22.78 31.94 -53.93
CA TYR A 236 -22.04 33.07 -53.34
C TYR A 236 -21.71 32.89 -51.85
N PHE A 237 -22.26 31.84 -51.23
CA PHE A 237 -22.10 31.56 -49.80
C PHE A 237 -21.87 30.07 -49.55
N LEU A 238 -20.90 29.78 -48.69
CA LEU A 238 -20.71 28.46 -48.09
C LEU A 238 -20.63 28.65 -46.57
N GLY A 239 -21.50 27.95 -45.85
CA GLY A 239 -21.44 27.93 -44.40
C GLY A 239 -20.19 27.20 -43.92
N ILE A 240 -19.75 27.56 -42.70
CA ILE A 240 -18.51 27.05 -42.11
C ILE A 240 -18.49 25.52 -42.02
N GLU A 241 -19.65 24.88 -41.83
CA GLU A 241 -19.83 23.44 -41.79
C GLU A 241 -19.27 22.74 -43.03
N SER A 242 -19.33 23.40 -44.19
CA SER A 242 -18.80 22.87 -45.46
C SER A 242 -17.28 22.69 -45.43
N PHE A 243 -16.56 23.41 -44.58
CA PHE A 243 -15.10 23.29 -44.41
C PHE A 243 -14.69 22.16 -43.47
N PHE A 244 -15.55 21.82 -42.50
CA PHE A 244 -15.26 20.77 -41.51
C PHE A 244 -15.58 19.37 -42.03
N GLY A 245 -16.43 19.24 -43.05
CA GLY A 245 -16.69 17.97 -43.72
C GLY A 245 -17.17 16.89 -42.72
N PRO A 246 -16.76 15.61 -42.86
CA PRO A 246 -17.13 14.55 -41.93
C PRO A 246 -16.33 14.56 -40.62
N LEU A 247 -15.51 15.59 -40.37
CA LEU A 247 -14.66 15.63 -39.17
C LEU A 247 -15.52 15.81 -37.92
N VAL A 248 -15.23 15.01 -36.90
CA VAL A 248 -15.88 15.12 -35.59
C VAL A 248 -15.17 16.19 -34.78
N ILE A 249 -15.88 17.26 -34.47
CA ILE A 249 -15.39 18.32 -33.56
C ILE A 249 -15.88 18.08 -32.13
N LYS A 250 -15.13 18.60 -31.16
CA LYS A 250 -15.45 18.56 -29.74
C LYS A 250 -16.12 19.86 -29.34
N ALA A 251 -17.21 19.76 -28.58
CA ALA A 251 -17.87 20.93 -28.00
C ALA A 251 -16.89 21.70 -27.08
N GLY A 252 -16.96 23.02 -27.10
CA GLY A 252 -16.14 23.90 -26.27
C GLY A 252 -14.69 24.04 -26.73
N HIS A 253 -14.31 23.58 -27.92
CA HIS A 253 -12.99 23.80 -28.51
C HIS A 253 -13.04 24.90 -29.57
N ARG A 254 -11.89 25.56 -29.75
CA ARG A 254 -11.60 26.48 -30.86
C ARG A 254 -11.01 25.71 -32.04
N TYR A 255 -11.32 26.12 -33.25
CA TYR A 255 -10.84 25.49 -34.48
C TYR A 255 -10.36 26.52 -35.48
N SER A 256 -9.26 26.26 -36.17
CA SER A 256 -8.81 27.06 -37.30
C SER A 256 -8.87 26.26 -38.59
N ILE A 257 -9.11 26.96 -39.70
CA ILE A 257 -9.11 26.38 -41.04
C ILE A 257 -8.06 27.11 -41.87
N ARG A 258 -7.28 26.35 -42.64
CA ARG A 258 -6.28 26.87 -43.56
C ARG A 258 -6.57 26.39 -44.98
N GLY A 259 -6.86 27.32 -45.90
CA GLY A 259 -6.97 26.97 -47.31
C GLY A 259 -5.62 26.53 -47.90
N ILE A 260 -5.61 25.39 -48.60
CA ILE A 260 -4.49 24.99 -49.44
C ILE A 260 -4.72 25.61 -50.83
N PRO A 261 -3.87 26.54 -51.28
CA PRO A 261 -4.05 27.16 -52.59
C PRO A 261 -3.88 26.10 -53.70
N THR A 262 -4.99 25.65 -54.26
CA THR A 262 -5.01 25.13 -55.63
C THR A 262 -4.99 26.35 -56.56
N SER A 263 -4.31 26.24 -57.70
CA SER A 263 -3.77 27.36 -58.49
C SER A 263 -4.72 28.44 -59.04
N ASN A 264 -6.01 28.44 -58.66
CA ASN A 264 -7.03 29.35 -59.18
C ASN A 264 -7.88 30.07 -58.11
N LEU A 265 -7.58 29.94 -56.81
CA LEU A 265 -8.32 30.65 -55.77
C LEU A 265 -7.81 32.09 -55.63
N ILE A 266 -8.58 33.06 -56.14
CA ILE A 266 -8.35 34.49 -55.88
C ILE A 266 -9.26 34.92 -54.73
N PHE A 267 -8.69 35.10 -53.54
CA PHE A 267 -9.38 35.72 -52.41
C PHE A 267 -9.24 37.24 -52.50
N ASN A 268 -10.33 37.97 -52.79
CA ASN A 268 -10.32 39.43 -52.84
C ASN A 268 -10.84 40.04 -51.53
N ARG A 269 -10.19 41.11 -51.06
CA ARG A 269 -10.66 41.91 -49.91
C ARG A 269 -11.63 42.98 -50.36
N CYS A 270 -12.66 43.25 -49.53
CA CYS A 270 -13.36 44.52 -49.65
C CYS A 270 -12.35 45.67 -49.44
N PRO A 271 -12.43 46.76 -50.22
CA PRO A 271 -11.57 47.93 -50.04
C PRO A 271 -11.70 48.49 -48.62
N TYR A 272 -10.69 49.24 -48.15
CA TYR A 272 -10.73 49.91 -46.84
C TYR A 272 -12.03 50.71 -46.69
N GLY A 273 -12.79 50.45 -45.61
CA GLY A 273 -14.05 51.13 -45.31
C GLY A 273 -15.32 50.46 -45.83
N TYR A 274 -15.22 49.29 -46.46
CA TYR A 274 -16.37 48.53 -46.96
C TYR A 274 -16.56 47.22 -46.17
N THR A 275 -17.81 46.89 -45.88
CA THR A 275 -18.29 45.66 -45.25
C THR A 275 -19.03 44.80 -46.28
N PHE A 276 -19.03 43.48 -46.11
CA PHE A 276 -19.81 42.62 -47.00
C PHE A 276 -21.27 42.61 -46.55
N GLU A 277 -22.19 43.04 -47.40
CA GLU A 277 -23.63 43.00 -47.11
C GLU A 277 -24.21 41.65 -47.53
N GLU A 278 -24.67 40.87 -46.54
CA GLU A 278 -25.22 39.53 -46.76
C GLU A 278 -26.49 39.53 -47.64
N ALA A 279 -27.34 40.55 -47.48
CA ALA A 279 -28.59 40.67 -48.23
C ALA A 279 -28.38 40.86 -49.74
N ASP A 280 -27.33 41.59 -50.11
CA ASP A 280 -27.11 42.06 -51.48
C ASP A 280 -25.84 41.49 -52.12
N GLN A 281 -25.06 40.69 -51.38
CA GLN A 281 -23.85 40.01 -51.84
C GLN A 281 -22.80 40.96 -52.45
N VAL A 282 -22.73 42.19 -51.94
CA VAL A 282 -21.83 43.26 -52.40
C VAL A 282 -21.05 43.85 -51.24
N CYS A 283 -19.86 44.38 -51.52
CA CYS A 283 -19.17 45.22 -50.55
C CYS A 283 -19.91 46.57 -50.45
N GLY A 284 -20.61 46.81 -49.35
CA GLY A 284 -21.32 48.06 -49.01
C GLY A 284 -20.52 48.90 -48.01
N MET A 285 -20.89 50.17 -47.86
CA MET A 285 -20.43 50.98 -46.73
C MET A 285 -21.55 50.96 -45.71
N ASP A 286 -21.41 50.20 -44.63
CA ASP A 286 -21.83 50.56 -43.26
C ASP A 286 -21.99 49.33 -42.34
N VAL A 287 -21.69 49.58 -41.06
CA VAL A 287 -21.86 48.75 -39.86
C VAL A 287 -21.03 47.46 -39.75
N ILE A 288 -20.30 47.38 -38.64
CA ILE A 288 -19.35 46.33 -38.27
C ILE A 288 -20.10 45.00 -38.10
N LEU A 289 -19.93 44.12 -39.08
CA LEU A 289 -20.00 42.68 -38.90
C LEU A 289 -18.61 42.17 -39.27
N ASP A 290 -17.97 41.49 -38.33
CA ASP A 290 -16.66 40.90 -38.55
C ASP A 290 -16.81 39.78 -39.59
N PHE A 291 -16.13 39.93 -40.74
CA PHE A 291 -16.08 38.91 -41.79
C PHE A 291 -14.63 38.55 -42.03
N THR A 292 -14.30 37.26 -42.01
CA THR A 292 -12.93 36.82 -42.26
C THR A 292 -12.81 36.22 -43.65
N LEU A 293 -12.19 36.97 -44.56
CA LEU A 293 -11.70 36.45 -45.82
C LEU A 293 -10.55 35.47 -45.56
N LEU A 294 -10.65 34.27 -46.14
CA LEU A 294 -9.68 33.18 -46.05
C LEU A 294 -8.33 33.55 -46.68
N THR A 295 -7.60 34.44 -46.03
CA THR A 295 -6.21 34.76 -46.35
C THR A 295 -5.36 34.48 -45.13
N ASN A 296 -4.75 33.29 -45.13
CA ASN A 296 -3.58 32.88 -44.34
C ASN A 296 -3.70 32.81 -42.80
N SER A 297 -4.77 33.33 -42.17
CA SER A 297 -5.09 33.10 -40.77
C SER A 297 -6.55 33.48 -40.51
N LEU A 298 -7.36 32.52 -40.06
CA LEU A 298 -8.72 32.77 -39.61
C LEU A 298 -8.74 33.04 -38.10
N THR A 299 -9.69 33.84 -37.64
CA THR A 299 -10.12 33.81 -36.23
C THR A 299 -10.63 32.41 -35.91
N PRO A 300 -10.20 31.78 -34.80
CA PRO A 300 -10.66 30.45 -34.46
C PRO A 300 -12.17 30.43 -34.20
N VAL A 301 -12.88 29.47 -34.79
CA VAL A 301 -14.32 29.25 -34.54
C VAL A 301 -14.53 28.38 -33.33
N ILE A 302 -15.58 28.62 -32.55
CA ILE A 302 -15.88 27.84 -31.35
C ILE A 302 -16.98 26.83 -31.67
N ALA A 303 -16.74 25.55 -31.37
CA ALA A 303 -17.78 24.54 -31.43
C ALA A 303 -18.72 24.62 -30.22
N LEU A 304 -20.00 24.80 -30.47
CA LEU A 304 -21.04 24.94 -29.45
C LEU A 304 -21.62 23.58 -29.02
N SER A 305 -21.54 22.56 -29.88
CA SER A 305 -21.94 21.18 -29.58
C SER A 305 -21.09 20.16 -30.36
N SER A 306 -21.21 18.87 -30.05
CA SER A 306 -20.65 17.82 -30.91
C SER A 306 -21.43 17.76 -32.23
N GLY A 307 -20.76 17.89 -33.38
CA GLY A 307 -21.39 17.84 -34.71
C GLY A 307 -20.37 18.02 -35.85
N VAL A 308 -20.78 17.79 -37.10
CA VAL A 308 -19.93 17.93 -38.31
C VAL A 308 -19.73 19.40 -38.75
N GLY A 309 -19.70 20.33 -37.79
CA GLY A 309 -19.59 21.77 -38.03
C GLY A 309 -20.91 22.55 -38.05
N GLU A 310 -22.07 21.89 -37.91
CA GLU A 310 -23.40 22.55 -37.97
C GLU A 310 -23.69 23.50 -36.79
N ASN A 311 -22.98 23.38 -35.68
CA ASN A 311 -23.16 24.19 -34.47
C ASN A 311 -21.86 24.93 -34.10
N LEU A 312 -21.29 25.65 -35.06
CA LEU A 312 -20.10 26.50 -34.89
C LEU A 312 -20.52 27.97 -34.75
N HIS A 313 -19.94 28.69 -33.78
CA HIS A 313 -20.03 30.15 -33.75
C HIS A 313 -18.96 30.72 -34.69
N SER A 314 -19.39 31.42 -35.73
CA SER A 314 -18.52 31.88 -36.81
C SER A 314 -18.89 33.29 -37.24
N GLU A 315 -17.91 34.19 -37.28
CA GLU A 315 -17.98 35.49 -37.94
C GLU A 315 -17.81 35.23 -39.46
N GLY A 316 -18.84 35.53 -40.27
CA GLY A 316 -19.07 34.94 -41.59
C GLY A 316 -17.87 34.86 -42.54
N TYR A 317 -17.84 33.80 -43.36
CA TYR A 317 -16.80 33.53 -44.36
C TYR A 317 -17.38 33.65 -45.78
N TYR A 318 -16.67 34.33 -46.68
CA TYR A 318 -17.18 34.68 -48.01
C TYR A 318 -16.24 34.23 -49.14
N PHE A 319 -16.83 33.85 -50.29
CA PHE A 319 -16.15 33.56 -51.55
C PHE A 319 -16.72 34.41 -52.68
N ASN A 320 -15.85 35.07 -53.44
CA ASN A 320 -16.25 35.87 -54.60
C ASN A 320 -15.68 35.27 -55.88
N ASP A 321 -16.32 34.24 -56.43
CA ASP A 321 -16.06 33.83 -57.82
C ASP A 321 -17.31 33.25 -58.49
N PHE A 322 -17.48 33.58 -59.76
CA PHE A 322 -18.57 33.14 -60.63
C PHE A 322 -18.29 31.79 -61.31
N THR A 323 -17.24 31.08 -60.92
CA THR A 323 -16.83 29.81 -61.52
C THR A 323 -16.97 28.66 -60.54
N ALA A 324 -17.34 27.48 -61.03
CA ALA A 324 -17.34 26.28 -60.19
C ALA A 324 -15.89 25.95 -59.78
N GLN A 325 -15.64 25.82 -58.48
CA GLN A 325 -14.30 25.63 -57.93
C GLN A 325 -14.26 24.50 -56.93
N VAL A 326 -13.11 23.84 -56.85
CA VAL A 326 -12.83 22.84 -55.82
C VAL A 326 -11.50 23.19 -55.18
N PHE A 327 -11.51 23.34 -53.86
CA PHE A 327 -10.32 23.61 -53.07
C PHE A 327 -10.25 22.69 -51.86
N THR A 328 -9.07 22.62 -51.25
CA THR A 328 -8.83 21.81 -50.06
C THR A 328 -8.58 22.75 -48.88
N VAL A 329 -9.17 22.42 -47.73
CA VAL A 329 -8.93 23.12 -46.48
C VAL A 329 -8.37 22.16 -45.44
N ASP A 330 -7.36 22.59 -44.71
CA ASP A 330 -6.82 21.90 -43.53
C ASP A 330 -7.53 22.41 -42.29
N VAL A 331 -8.00 21.50 -41.43
CA VAL A 331 -8.69 21.83 -40.18
C VAL A 331 -7.81 21.49 -38.99
N TYR A 332 -7.68 22.43 -38.07
CA TYR A 332 -6.92 22.29 -36.84
C TYR A 332 -7.83 22.53 -35.63
N ASP A 333 -7.73 21.67 -34.62
CA ASP A 333 -8.24 21.93 -33.26
C ASP A 333 -7.21 22.80 -32.54
N GLU A 334 -7.60 23.98 -32.09
CA GLU A 334 -6.77 24.94 -31.36
C GLU A 334 -6.87 24.74 -29.83
N GLY A 335 -7.64 23.74 -29.40
CA GLY A 335 -7.87 23.38 -28.00
C GLY A 335 -9.09 24.04 -27.38
N PRO A 336 -9.32 23.80 -26.08
CA PRO A 336 -10.46 24.34 -25.35
C PRO A 336 -10.57 25.87 -25.47
N ALA A 337 -11.80 26.36 -25.67
CA ALA A 337 -12.17 27.76 -25.77
C ALA A 337 -12.04 28.49 -24.43
#